data_AF-A0A381VHI5-F1
#
_entry.id   AF-A0A381VHI5-F1
#
_cell.length_a   1.000
_cell.length_b   1.000
_cell.length_c   1.000
_cell.angle_alpha   90.00
_cell.angle_beta   90.00
_cell.angle_gamma   90.00
#
_symmetry.space_group_name_H-M   'P 1'
#
loop_
_entity.id
_entity.type
_entity.pdbx_description
1 polymer ?
#
loop_
_entity_poly.entity_id
_entity_poly.type
_entity_poly.pdbx_seq_one_letter_code
_entity_poly.pdbx_strand_id
1 'polypeptide(L)'
;MSVESLFDHYYERATIPIRNTNFGREQRGPLDIRHVVEDDEFRQMTHKIILKDGVASSVWREQEWGLGENSLDVTHFSDGIVSQLSLRHTGKGVTGLKISLTRNEWLISDPDFRLPFIFGRSDIETWYRASEFKMGLDRVRLAWDYDTKHTFPVRDYGVDKRKTEHVYKGVQYRIELDESIRLTIDGNSSRNVDWRTELTGDEVRGLFEYASDESWIGGWAPVADVINER
;
A
#
# COMPACT_ATOMS: atom_id res chain seq x y z
N MET A 1 4.35 -2.15 18.94
CA MET A 1 4.10 -0.73 18.66
C MET A 1 2.73 -0.66 17.97
N SER A 2 1.85 0.27 18.34
CA SER A 2 0.58 0.46 17.63
C SER A 2 0.78 1.34 16.38
N VAL A 3 -0.19 1.34 15.46
CA VAL A 3 -0.12 2.21 14.28
C VAL A 3 -0.14 3.69 14.71
N GLU A 4 -0.95 4.01 15.71
CA GLU A 4 -1.06 5.36 16.26
C GLU A 4 0.28 5.84 16.82
N SER A 5 1.01 4.98 17.53
CA SER A 5 2.34 5.34 18.02
C SER A 5 3.37 5.55 16.89
N LEU A 6 3.23 4.89 15.75
CA LEU A 6 4.05 5.19 14.57
C LEU A 6 3.74 6.59 14.03
N PHE A 7 2.45 6.96 13.99
CA PHE A 7 2.05 8.29 13.57
C PHE A 7 2.50 9.36 14.55
N ASP A 8 2.33 9.17 15.86
CA ASP A 8 2.77 10.16 16.84
C ASP A 8 4.28 10.39 16.77
N HIS A 9 5.09 9.33 16.65
CA HIS A 9 6.53 9.47 16.41
C HIS A 9 6.85 10.20 15.08
N TYR A 10 6.11 9.90 14.01
CA TYR A 10 6.24 10.61 12.74
C TYR A 10 5.92 12.09 12.91
N TYR A 11 4.83 12.43 13.60
CA TYR A 11 4.40 13.81 13.86
C TYR A 11 5.42 14.58 14.66
N GLU A 12 5.84 14.04 15.80
CA GLU A 12 6.86 14.66 16.65
C GLU A 12 8.10 14.98 15.82
N ARG A 13 8.61 14.02 15.04
CA ARG A 13 9.78 14.23 14.19
C ARG A 13 9.54 15.25 13.08
N ALA A 14 8.40 15.16 12.39
CA ALA A 14 8.14 16.03 11.27
C ALA A 14 8.05 17.50 11.75
N THR A 15 7.59 17.76 12.97
CA THR A 15 7.60 19.11 13.56
C THR A 15 8.98 19.65 13.95
N ILE A 16 10.01 18.80 13.94
CA ILE A 16 11.40 19.23 14.16
C ILE A 16 11.95 19.74 12.83
N PRO A 17 12.51 20.97 12.77
CA PRO A 17 12.90 21.63 11.52
C PRO A 17 14.22 21.07 10.96
N ILE A 18 14.21 19.81 10.53
CA ILE A 18 15.32 19.18 9.79
C ILE A 18 15.13 19.39 8.28
N ARG A 19 13.89 19.56 7.82
CA ARG A 19 13.50 19.77 6.43
C ARG A 19 12.48 20.91 6.34
N ASN A 20 12.25 21.41 5.13
CA ASN A 20 11.13 22.31 4.87
C ASN A 20 9.85 21.49 4.96
N THR A 21 9.11 21.65 6.07
CA THR A 21 7.91 20.87 6.34
C THR A 21 6.75 21.77 6.71
N ASN A 22 5.63 21.60 6.02
CA ASN A 22 4.38 22.29 6.31
C ASN A 22 3.39 21.31 6.95
N PHE A 23 2.71 21.79 8.00
CA PHE A 23 1.72 21.03 8.75
C PHE A 23 0.35 21.66 8.62
N GLY A 24 -0.63 20.81 8.33
CA GLY A 24 -2.04 21.11 8.43
C GLY A 24 -2.73 20.10 9.33
N ARG A 25 -3.76 20.54 10.03
CA ARG A 25 -4.68 19.66 10.75
C ARG A 25 -6.10 20.15 10.52
N GLU A 26 -6.98 19.23 10.15
CA GLU A 26 -8.39 19.48 9.88
C GLU A 26 -9.23 18.45 10.63
N GLN A 27 -10.32 18.90 11.26
CA GLN A 27 -11.30 18.00 11.86
C GLN A 27 -12.56 17.98 10.99
N ARG A 28 -12.95 16.81 10.48
CA ARG A 28 -14.15 16.60 9.67
C ARG A 28 -15.05 15.55 10.32
N GLY A 29 -15.95 16.00 11.19
CA GLY A 29 -16.80 15.09 11.98
C GLY A 29 -15.93 14.18 12.87
N PRO A 30 -16.02 12.83 12.77
CA PRO A 30 -15.20 11.91 13.55
C PRO A 30 -13.75 11.77 13.02
N LEU A 31 -13.42 12.42 11.90
CA LEU A 31 -12.12 12.30 11.24
C LEU A 31 -11.17 13.41 11.70
N ASP A 32 -10.03 13.02 12.28
CA ASP A 32 -8.86 13.87 12.47
C ASP A 32 -7.93 13.66 11.26
N ILE A 33 -7.85 14.68 10.41
CA ILE A 33 -7.07 14.69 9.17
C ILE A 33 -5.82 15.50 9.43
N ARG A 34 -4.69 14.83 9.38
CA ARG A 34 -3.39 15.45 9.62
C ARG A 34 -2.59 15.43 8.32
N HIS A 35 -2.27 16.61 7.82
CA HIS A 35 -1.61 16.82 6.53
C HIS A 35 -0.16 17.26 6.73
N VAL A 36 0.77 16.59 6.07
CA VAL A 36 2.19 16.89 6.13
C VAL A 36 2.75 16.98 4.73
N VAL A 37 3.38 18.10 4.40
CA VAL A 37 4.12 18.29 3.14
C VAL A 37 5.59 18.44 3.49
N GLU A 38 6.40 17.46 3.09
CA GLU A 38 7.86 17.49 3.22
C GLU A 38 8.50 17.78 1.87
N ASP A 39 9.37 18.78 1.84
CA ASP A 39 10.27 19.07 0.72
C ASP A 39 11.70 18.73 1.17
N ASP A 40 12.29 17.71 0.55
CA ASP A 40 13.67 17.28 0.81
C ASP A 40 14.69 17.82 -0.20
N GLU A 41 14.34 18.88 -0.95
CA GLU A 41 15.07 19.52 -2.06
C GLU A 41 15.21 18.68 -3.33
N PHE A 42 15.02 17.36 -3.23
CA PHE A 42 15.06 16.44 -4.36
C PHE A 42 13.68 15.94 -4.76
N ARG A 43 12.76 15.85 -3.78
CA ARG A 43 11.41 15.35 -3.96
C ARG A 43 10.45 16.08 -3.03
N GLN A 44 9.24 16.24 -3.50
CA GLN A 44 8.11 16.66 -2.67
C GLN A 44 7.31 15.42 -2.27
N MET A 45 7.05 15.27 -0.97
CA MET A 45 6.19 14.23 -0.42
C MET A 45 5.03 14.87 0.32
N THR A 46 3.83 14.42 0.01
CA THR A 46 2.61 14.84 0.69
C THR A 46 1.98 13.65 1.36
N HIS A 47 1.63 13.77 2.64
CA HIS A 47 0.95 12.74 3.42
C HIS A 47 -0.33 13.30 4.02
N LYS A 48 -1.45 12.59 3.87
CA LYS A 48 -2.65 12.78 4.67
C LYS A 48 -2.86 11.55 5.53
N ILE A 49 -2.77 11.72 6.85
CA ILE A 49 -3.02 10.66 7.83
C ILE A 49 -4.39 10.90 8.43
N ILE A 50 -5.26 9.89 8.36
CA ILE A 50 -6.63 9.97 8.85
C ILE A 50 -6.77 9.06 10.07
N LEU A 51 -7.17 9.67 11.17
CA LEU A 51 -7.67 8.97 12.33
C LEU A 51 -9.19 9.09 12.37
N LYS A 52 -9.88 7.97 12.53
CA LYS A 52 -11.32 7.93 12.77
C LYS A 52 -11.54 7.56 14.23
N ASP A 53 -12.17 8.46 14.99
CA ASP A 53 -12.38 8.27 16.43
C ASP A 53 -11.07 7.96 17.19
N GLY A 54 -9.96 8.58 16.75
CA GLY A 54 -8.63 8.41 17.33
C GLY A 54 -7.86 7.16 16.88
N VAL A 55 -8.45 6.32 16.02
CA VAL A 55 -7.83 5.09 15.50
C VAL A 55 -7.38 5.30 14.05
N ALA A 56 -6.21 4.77 13.68
CA ALA A 56 -5.72 4.78 12.31
C ALA A 56 -6.75 4.20 11.35
N SER A 57 -7.15 4.99 10.35
CA SER A 57 -8.15 4.59 9.35
C SER A 57 -7.52 4.46 7.97
N SER A 58 -6.82 5.51 7.53
CA SER A 58 -6.13 5.51 6.25
C SER A 58 -4.95 6.48 6.21
N VAL A 59 -4.02 6.22 5.31
CA VAL A 59 -2.95 7.13 4.94
C VAL A 59 -2.93 7.26 3.42
N TRP A 60 -3.00 8.49 2.96
CA TRP A 60 -2.75 8.84 1.56
C TRP A 60 -1.38 9.47 1.44
N ARG A 61 -0.64 9.11 0.39
CA ARG A 61 0.67 9.67 0.06
C ARG A 61 0.73 10.01 -1.42
N GLU A 62 1.32 11.16 -1.72
CA GLU A 62 1.82 11.47 -3.06
C GLU A 62 3.30 11.80 -2.97
N GLN A 63 4.06 11.28 -3.93
CA GLN A 63 5.49 11.56 -4.04
C GLN A 63 5.85 11.81 -5.50
N GLU A 64 6.47 12.96 -5.75
CA GLU A 64 7.08 13.28 -7.04
C GLU A 64 8.49 12.68 -7.10
N TRP A 65 8.80 11.98 -8.20
CA TRP A 65 10.10 11.33 -8.43
C TRP A 65 10.99 12.10 -9.42
N GLY A 66 10.53 13.26 -9.91
CA GLY A 66 11.15 14.04 -10.97
C GLY A 66 10.68 13.63 -12.37
N LEU A 67 10.95 14.48 -13.37
CA LEU A 67 10.56 14.27 -14.78
C LEU A 67 9.05 14.04 -15.00
N GLY A 68 8.20 14.49 -14.07
CA GLY A 68 6.75 14.35 -14.14
C GLY A 68 6.21 12.97 -13.73
N GLU A 69 7.05 12.06 -13.23
CA GLU A 69 6.63 10.78 -12.65
C GLU A 69 6.25 10.93 -11.19
N ASN A 70 5.09 10.37 -10.83
CA ASN A 70 4.54 10.45 -9.49
C ASN A 70 4.16 9.05 -8.99
N SER A 71 4.20 8.88 -7.67
CA SER A 71 3.53 7.77 -7.01
C SER A 71 2.44 8.28 -6.09
N LEU A 72 1.28 7.62 -6.16
CA LEU A 72 0.15 7.90 -5.30
C LEU A 72 -0.21 6.61 -4.55
N ASP A 73 -0.11 6.64 -3.24
CA ASP A 73 -0.36 5.50 -2.37
C ASP A 73 -1.55 5.75 -1.45
N VAL A 74 -2.39 4.74 -1.29
CA VAL A 74 -3.48 4.73 -0.33
C VAL A 74 -3.34 3.49 0.52
N THR A 75 -3.19 3.68 1.82
CA THR A 75 -3.11 2.60 2.80
C THR A 75 -4.33 2.65 3.70
N HIS A 76 -4.96 1.51 3.95
CA HIS A 76 -6.11 1.37 4.85
C HIS A 76 -5.79 0.41 5.98
N PHE A 77 -6.35 0.72 7.15
CA PHE A 77 -6.21 -0.07 8.36
C PHE A 77 -7.61 -0.55 8.77
N SER A 78 -7.78 -1.87 8.88
CA SER A 78 -9.03 -2.48 9.35
C SER A 78 -8.74 -3.80 10.04
N ASP A 79 -9.19 -3.95 11.28
CA ASP A 79 -9.16 -5.23 12.01
C ASP A 79 -7.76 -5.89 12.07
N GLY A 80 -6.72 -5.09 12.27
CA GLY A 80 -5.33 -5.56 12.30
C GLY A 80 -4.70 -5.79 10.92
N ILE A 81 -5.46 -5.60 9.84
CA ILE A 81 -5.04 -5.75 8.46
C ILE A 81 -4.70 -4.40 7.87
N VAL A 82 -3.59 -4.37 7.14
CA VAL A 82 -3.16 -3.20 6.38
C VAL A 82 -3.22 -3.55 4.90
N SER A 83 -4.05 -2.85 4.14
CA SER A 83 -4.13 -2.98 2.69
C SER A 83 -3.59 -1.72 2.05
N GLN A 84 -2.74 -1.86 1.03
CA GLN A 84 -2.14 -0.74 0.34
C GLN A 84 -2.33 -0.87 -1.17
N LEU A 85 -2.82 0.22 -1.76
CA LEU A 85 -2.81 0.52 -3.18
C LEU A 85 -1.67 1.50 -3.44
N SER A 86 -0.87 1.28 -4.46
CA SER A 86 0.20 2.18 -4.89
C SER A 86 0.20 2.28 -6.41
N LEU A 87 0.01 3.47 -6.94
CA LEU A 87 -0.07 3.77 -8.36
C LEU A 87 1.17 4.54 -8.79
N ARG A 88 1.72 4.17 -9.95
CA ARG A 88 2.75 4.93 -10.65
C ARG A 88 2.11 5.61 -11.84
N HIS A 89 2.29 6.91 -11.99
CA HIS A 89 1.65 7.66 -13.06
C HIS A 89 2.48 8.84 -13.58
N THR A 90 2.20 9.23 -14.82
CA THR A 90 2.70 10.44 -15.47
C THR A 90 1.49 11.19 -16.03
N GLY A 91 1.23 12.39 -15.52
CA GLY A 91 -0.07 13.05 -15.74
C GLY A 91 -1.21 12.15 -15.26
N LYS A 92 -2.18 11.86 -16.16
CA LYS A 92 -3.30 10.94 -15.88
C LYS A 92 -3.05 9.49 -16.32
N GLY A 93 -1.89 9.19 -16.89
CA GLY A 93 -1.55 7.85 -17.36
C GLY A 93 -0.92 7.02 -16.26
N VAL A 94 -1.59 5.95 -15.82
CA VAL A 94 -1.05 4.98 -14.86
C VAL A 94 -0.17 3.97 -15.60
N THR A 95 1.10 3.86 -15.19
CA THR A 95 2.10 2.98 -15.81
C THR A 95 2.40 1.73 -14.98
N GLY A 96 2.09 1.78 -13.69
CA GLY A 96 2.26 0.66 -12.78
C GLY A 96 1.30 0.73 -11.60
N LEU A 97 1.03 -0.44 -11.06
CA LEU A 97 0.17 -0.63 -9.89
C LEU A 97 0.84 -1.64 -8.97
N LYS A 98 0.83 -1.37 -7.66
CA LYS A 98 1.20 -2.31 -6.64
C LYS A 98 0.05 -2.42 -5.64
N ILE A 99 -0.33 -3.66 -5.32
CA ILE A 99 -1.28 -3.98 -4.26
C ILE A 99 -0.51 -4.80 -3.23
N SER A 100 -0.73 -4.50 -1.95
CA SER A 100 -0.02 -5.18 -0.88
C SER A 100 -0.90 -5.33 0.34
N LEU A 101 -0.64 -6.40 1.08
CA LEU A 101 -1.37 -6.70 2.29
C LEU A 101 -0.40 -7.14 3.38
N THR A 102 -0.53 -6.52 4.54
CA THR A 102 0.26 -6.79 5.74
C THR A 102 -0.60 -6.69 7.00
N ARG A 103 0.05 -6.57 8.15
CA ARG A 103 -0.55 -6.54 9.48
C ARG A 103 -0.05 -5.34 10.26
N ASN A 104 -0.90 -4.80 11.12
CA ASN A 104 -0.57 -3.62 11.92
C ASN A 104 0.72 -3.82 12.73
N GLU A 105 0.90 -5.02 13.32
CA GLU A 105 2.07 -5.34 14.14
C GLU A 105 3.37 -5.53 13.34
N TRP A 106 3.30 -5.56 12.01
CA TRP A 106 4.46 -5.67 11.11
C TRP A 106 4.90 -4.33 10.52
N LEU A 107 4.18 -3.25 10.84
CA LEU A 107 4.61 -1.90 10.50
C LEU A 107 5.73 -1.48 11.44
N ILE A 108 6.74 -0.81 10.87
CA ILE A 108 7.88 -0.27 11.61
C ILE A 108 8.09 1.19 11.22
N SER A 109 8.80 1.92 12.07
CA SER A 109 9.24 3.27 11.75
C SER A 109 10.15 3.25 10.53
N ASP A 110 9.98 4.26 9.67
CA ASP A 110 10.87 4.43 8.52
C ASP A 110 12.28 4.83 9.00
N PRO A 111 13.33 4.02 8.73
CA PRO A 111 14.69 4.34 9.14
C PRO A 111 15.25 5.58 8.44
N ASP A 112 14.71 5.94 7.27
CA ASP A 112 15.10 7.17 6.54
C ASP A 112 14.38 8.41 7.09
N PHE A 113 13.46 8.21 8.04
CA PHE A 113 12.65 9.25 8.62
C PHE A 113 12.01 10.13 7.52
N ARG A 114 11.36 9.51 6.54
CA ARG A 114 10.63 10.19 5.46
C ARG A 114 9.15 9.84 5.48
N LEU A 115 8.85 8.60 5.80
CA LEU A 115 7.51 8.06 5.77
C LEU A 115 6.94 7.92 7.18
N PRO A 116 5.61 7.93 7.33
CA PRO A 116 4.95 7.62 8.60
C PRO A 116 5.28 6.22 9.11
N PHE A 117 5.45 5.26 8.18
CA PHE A 117 5.85 3.88 8.45
C PHE A 117 6.38 3.23 7.18
N ILE A 118 7.02 2.07 7.34
CA ILE A 118 7.27 1.12 6.26
C ILE A 118 6.77 -0.28 6.64
N PHE A 119 6.65 -1.16 5.65
CA PHE A 119 6.36 -2.57 5.88
C PHE A 119 7.63 -3.28 6.34
N GLY A 120 7.72 -3.55 7.65
CA GLY A 120 8.75 -4.42 8.21
C GLY A 120 8.57 -5.86 7.75
N ARG A 121 7.33 -6.29 7.57
CA ARG A 121 6.96 -7.51 6.83
C ARG A 121 5.74 -7.26 5.96
N SER A 122 5.54 -8.10 4.94
CA SER A 122 4.32 -8.15 4.13
C SER A 122 3.90 -9.59 3.90
N ASP A 123 2.60 -9.86 3.99
CA ASP A 123 2.06 -11.18 3.67
C ASP A 123 2.14 -11.42 2.15
N ILE A 124 1.73 -10.43 1.36
CA ILE A 124 1.80 -10.46 -0.10
C ILE A 124 2.06 -9.07 -0.69
N GLU A 125 2.88 -9.03 -1.73
CA GLU A 125 3.05 -7.87 -2.61
C GLU A 125 2.86 -8.31 -4.06
N THR A 126 2.04 -7.58 -4.80
CA THR A 126 1.77 -7.83 -6.22
C THR A 126 2.04 -6.57 -7.02
N TRP A 127 2.72 -6.72 -8.16
CA TRP A 127 2.99 -5.63 -9.09
C TRP A 127 2.36 -5.91 -10.42
N TYR A 128 1.72 -4.89 -10.97
CA TYR A 128 1.12 -4.89 -12.28
C TYR A 128 1.81 -3.82 -13.13
N ARG A 129 1.89 -4.09 -14.42
CA ARG A 129 2.51 -3.20 -15.40
C ARG A 129 1.53 -2.93 -16.53
N ALA A 130 1.50 -1.68 -16.97
CA ALA A 130 0.74 -1.31 -18.15
C ALA A 130 1.31 -2.00 -19.40
N SER A 131 0.45 -2.67 -20.16
CA SER A 131 0.76 -3.28 -21.45
C SER A 131 -0.52 -3.36 -22.29
N GLU A 132 -0.44 -3.00 -23.58
CA GLU A 132 -1.54 -3.17 -24.55
C GLU A 132 -2.93 -2.70 -24.04
N PHE A 133 -2.97 -1.50 -23.43
CA PHE A 133 -4.18 -0.87 -22.87
C PHE A 133 -4.78 -1.55 -21.62
N LYS A 134 -4.05 -2.49 -21.03
CA LYS A 134 -4.41 -3.17 -19.78
C LYS A 134 -3.30 -3.05 -18.75
N MET A 135 -3.59 -3.46 -17.52
CA MET A 135 -2.65 -3.52 -16.40
C MET A 135 -2.54 -4.97 -15.96
N GLY A 136 -1.47 -5.64 -16.42
CA GLY A 136 -1.26 -7.07 -16.23
C GLY A 136 -0.29 -7.37 -15.09
N LEU A 137 -0.51 -8.47 -14.38
CA LEU A 137 0.33 -8.92 -13.27
C LEU A 137 1.74 -9.27 -13.74
N ASP A 138 2.71 -8.48 -13.29
CA ASP A 138 4.15 -8.62 -13.58
C ASP A 138 4.84 -9.49 -12.52
N ARG A 139 4.53 -9.28 -11.23
CA ARG A 139 5.22 -9.95 -10.11
C ARG A 139 4.30 -10.25 -8.93
N VAL A 140 4.61 -11.33 -8.23
CA VAL A 140 3.99 -11.73 -6.96
C VAL A 140 5.06 -12.24 -6.01
N ARG A 141 5.08 -11.66 -4.81
CA ARG A 141 5.97 -12.06 -3.72
C ARG A 141 5.16 -12.31 -2.45
N LEU A 142 5.54 -13.36 -1.74
CA LEU A 142 4.99 -13.69 -0.43
C LEU A 142 6.03 -13.48 0.67
N ALA A 143 5.53 -13.25 1.89
CA ALA A 143 6.32 -13.23 3.12
C ALA A 143 7.58 -12.34 3.02
N TRP A 144 7.43 -11.13 2.49
CA TRP A 144 8.52 -10.16 2.49
C TRP A 144 8.90 -9.81 3.93
N ASP A 145 10.19 -9.77 4.22
CA ASP A 145 10.72 -9.43 5.54
C ASP A 145 11.92 -8.49 5.38
N TYR A 146 11.76 -7.26 5.90
CA TYR A 146 12.74 -6.19 5.76
C TYR A 146 14.06 -6.51 6.45
N ASP A 147 14.04 -7.16 7.61
CA ASP A 147 15.25 -7.40 8.41
C ASP A 147 16.12 -8.49 7.77
N THR A 148 15.48 -9.58 7.36
CA THR A 148 16.17 -10.75 6.79
C THR A 148 16.32 -10.69 5.27
N LYS A 149 15.68 -9.70 4.61
CA LYS A 149 15.53 -9.58 3.16
C LYS A 149 14.91 -10.85 2.52
N HIS A 150 14.14 -11.59 3.31
CA HIS A 150 13.50 -12.83 2.86
C HIS A 150 12.26 -12.53 2.02
N THR A 151 12.01 -13.39 1.03
CA THR A 151 10.74 -13.47 0.30
C THR A 151 10.62 -14.79 -0.45
N PHE A 152 9.40 -15.23 -0.70
CA PHE A 152 9.10 -16.28 -1.66
C PHE A 152 8.54 -15.67 -2.96
N PRO A 153 9.33 -15.63 -4.05
CA PRO A 153 8.79 -15.27 -5.36
C PRO A 153 7.86 -16.39 -5.85
N VAL A 154 6.67 -15.97 -6.24
CA VAL A 154 5.68 -16.83 -6.92
C VAL A 154 5.69 -16.52 -8.41
N ARG A 155 5.75 -15.23 -8.76
CA ARG A 155 6.02 -14.73 -10.11
C ARG A 155 7.07 -13.62 -10.06
N ASP A 156 8.19 -13.79 -10.75
CA ASP A 156 9.26 -12.81 -10.92
C ASP A 156 10.16 -13.22 -12.11
N TYR A 157 11.25 -12.50 -12.39
CA TYR A 157 12.21 -12.86 -13.43
C TYR A 157 12.73 -14.30 -13.28
N GLY A 158 12.34 -15.19 -14.20
CA GLY A 158 12.75 -16.60 -14.19
C GLY A 158 11.98 -17.49 -13.21
N VAL A 159 10.93 -16.97 -12.55
CA VAL A 159 10.08 -17.73 -11.62
C VAL A 159 8.62 -17.53 -12.01
N ASP A 160 7.90 -18.61 -12.31
CA ASP A 160 6.46 -18.58 -12.55
C ASP A 160 5.82 -19.86 -12.01
N LYS A 161 5.30 -19.78 -10.78
CA LYS A 161 4.67 -20.91 -10.09
C LYS A 161 3.14 -20.74 -10.17
N ARG A 162 2.47 -21.74 -10.72
CA ARG A 162 0.99 -21.76 -10.74
C ARG A 162 0.36 -22.07 -9.39
N LYS A 163 1.01 -22.89 -8.58
CA LYS A 163 0.55 -23.25 -7.24
C LYS A 163 1.74 -23.55 -6.35
N THR A 164 1.73 -23.04 -5.12
CA THR A 164 2.80 -23.32 -4.16
C THR A 164 2.33 -23.12 -2.72
N GLU A 165 3.01 -23.78 -1.79
CA GLU A 165 2.77 -23.66 -0.36
C GLU A 165 4.09 -23.32 0.34
N HIS A 166 4.04 -22.38 1.29
CA HIS A 166 5.20 -21.90 2.02
C HIS A 166 4.87 -21.66 3.48
N VAL A 167 5.86 -21.85 4.36
CA VAL A 167 5.75 -21.50 5.78
C VAL A 167 6.87 -20.53 6.12
N TYR A 168 6.52 -19.38 6.69
CA TYR A 168 7.48 -18.41 7.18
C TYR A 168 7.09 -17.89 8.54
N LYS A 169 7.99 -18.03 9.53
CA LYS A 169 7.79 -17.58 10.93
C LYS A 169 6.39 -17.96 11.48
N GLY A 170 5.98 -19.21 11.24
CA GLY A 170 4.72 -19.77 11.75
C GLY A 170 3.45 -19.40 10.96
N VAL A 171 3.56 -18.64 9.87
CA VAL A 171 2.45 -18.34 8.96
C VAL A 171 2.55 -19.26 7.74
N GLN A 172 1.46 -19.93 7.40
CA GLN A 172 1.38 -20.76 6.20
C GLN A 172 0.69 -19.98 5.08
N TYR A 173 1.26 -20.04 3.89
CA TYR A 173 0.77 -19.38 2.69
C TYR A 173 0.51 -20.45 1.64
N ARG A 174 -0.71 -20.53 1.13
CA ARG A 174 -1.10 -21.42 0.03
C ARG A 174 -1.63 -20.56 -1.09
N ILE A 175 -0.90 -20.50 -2.21
CA ILE A 175 -1.23 -19.62 -3.32
C ILE A 175 -1.45 -20.40 -4.62
N GLU A 176 -2.44 -19.97 -5.37
CA GLU A 176 -2.71 -20.36 -6.75
C GLU A 176 -2.76 -19.12 -7.65
N LEU A 177 -2.10 -19.20 -8.81
CA LEU A 177 -2.06 -18.16 -9.84
C LEU A 177 -2.63 -18.70 -11.15
N ASP A 178 -3.78 -18.17 -11.56
CA ASP A 178 -4.39 -18.38 -12.86
C ASP A 178 -4.91 -17.06 -13.46
N GLU A 179 -6.22 -16.91 -13.68
CA GLU A 179 -6.89 -15.65 -13.98
C GLU A 179 -7.01 -14.76 -12.73
N SER A 180 -6.86 -15.35 -11.54
CA SER A 180 -6.74 -14.64 -10.28
C SER A 180 -5.61 -15.18 -9.39
N ILE A 181 -5.28 -14.39 -8.39
CA ILE A 181 -4.34 -14.63 -7.31
C ILE A 181 -5.17 -15.09 -6.13
N ARG A 182 -5.26 -16.41 -5.92
CA ARG A 182 -5.92 -16.98 -4.75
C ARG A 182 -4.90 -17.32 -3.71
N LEU A 183 -4.88 -16.57 -2.61
CA LEU A 183 -3.99 -16.82 -1.48
C LEU A 183 -4.82 -17.12 -0.23
N THR A 184 -4.60 -18.29 0.35
CA THR A 184 -5.01 -18.59 1.72
C THR A 184 -3.81 -18.39 2.64
N ILE A 185 -4.00 -17.56 3.66
CA ILE A 185 -3.03 -17.36 4.74
C ILE A 185 -3.60 -18.04 5.97
N ASP A 186 -2.88 -19.01 6.51
CA ASP A 186 -3.22 -19.67 7.76
C ASP A 186 -2.25 -19.26 8.87
N GLY A 187 -2.78 -18.84 10.02
CA GLY A 187 -2.02 -18.35 11.16
C GLY A 187 -2.90 -17.59 12.16
N ASN A 188 -2.33 -16.65 12.91
CA ASN A 188 -3.08 -15.89 13.92
C ASN A 188 -4.25 -15.05 13.35
N SER A 189 -4.23 -14.75 12.06
CA SER A 189 -5.26 -13.97 11.38
C SER A 189 -5.50 -14.56 9.99
N SER A 190 -6.08 -15.76 9.98
CA SER A 190 -6.39 -16.48 8.75
C SER A 190 -7.26 -15.66 7.82
N ARG A 191 -6.97 -15.70 6.52
CA ARG A 191 -7.73 -14.97 5.52
C ARG A 191 -7.53 -15.54 4.12
N ASN A 192 -8.43 -15.13 3.23
CA ASN A 192 -8.32 -15.39 1.79
C ASN A 192 -8.16 -14.08 1.04
N VAL A 193 -7.37 -14.13 -0.01
CA VAL A 193 -7.20 -13.08 -1.00
C VAL A 193 -7.59 -13.69 -2.34
N ASP A 194 -8.38 -12.96 -3.12
CA ASP A 194 -8.74 -13.31 -4.49
C ASP A 194 -8.65 -12.05 -5.36
N TRP A 195 -7.46 -11.81 -5.93
CA TRP A 195 -7.19 -10.62 -6.74
C TRP A 195 -7.06 -10.99 -8.20
N ARG A 196 -7.60 -10.19 -9.11
CA ARG A 196 -7.42 -10.41 -10.55
C ARG A 196 -5.96 -10.30 -10.98
N THR A 197 -5.55 -11.08 -11.98
CA THR A 197 -4.21 -10.96 -12.59
C THR A 197 -4.16 -9.90 -13.70
N GLU A 198 -5.30 -9.38 -14.12
CA GLU A 198 -5.41 -8.37 -15.18
C GLU A 198 -6.50 -7.37 -14.81
N LEU A 199 -6.25 -6.08 -15.04
CA LEU A 199 -7.24 -5.01 -14.93
C LEU A 199 -7.32 -4.26 -16.27
N THR A 200 -8.54 -3.85 -16.63
CA THR A 200 -8.82 -3.00 -17.78
C THR A 200 -8.34 -1.57 -17.54
N GLY A 201 -8.16 -0.80 -18.62
CA GLY A 201 -7.78 0.61 -18.50
C GLY A 201 -8.81 1.48 -17.76
N ASP A 202 -10.10 1.13 -17.83
CA ASP A 202 -11.17 1.87 -17.13
C ASP A 202 -11.15 1.59 -15.63
N GLU A 203 -10.92 0.34 -15.23
CA GLU A 203 -10.75 -0.03 -13.81
C GLU A 203 -9.52 0.66 -13.20
N VAL A 204 -8.41 0.69 -13.93
CA VAL A 204 -7.19 1.40 -13.50
C VAL A 204 -7.44 2.90 -13.38
N ARG A 205 -8.24 3.49 -14.28
CA ARG A 205 -8.66 4.90 -14.18
C ARG A 205 -9.52 5.12 -12.93
N GLY A 206 -10.45 4.21 -12.65
CA GLY A 206 -11.28 4.26 -11.44
C GLY A 206 -10.42 4.21 -10.16
N LEU A 207 -9.40 3.36 -10.11
CA LEU A 207 -8.45 3.32 -9.01
C LEU A 207 -7.67 4.63 -8.87
N PHE A 208 -7.25 5.23 -9.99
CA PHE A 208 -6.55 6.51 -9.98
C PHE A 208 -7.44 7.67 -9.51
N GLU A 209 -8.69 7.72 -9.97
CA GLU A 209 -9.69 8.70 -9.53
C GLU A 209 -9.96 8.55 -8.03
N TYR A 210 -10.25 7.32 -7.58
CA TYR A 210 -10.45 6.99 -6.17
C TYR A 210 -9.29 7.48 -5.29
N ALA A 211 -8.06 7.29 -5.78
CA ALA A 211 -6.88 7.67 -5.06
C ALA A 211 -6.64 9.20 -5.10
N SER A 212 -7.12 9.90 -6.12
CA SER A 212 -6.92 11.34 -6.32
C SER A 212 -7.98 12.22 -5.67
N ASP A 213 -9.22 11.75 -5.50
CA ASP A 213 -10.39 12.58 -5.17
C ASP A 213 -10.89 12.44 -3.71
N GLU A 214 -10.08 11.83 -2.83
CA GLU A 214 -10.43 11.54 -1.44
C GLU A 214 -11.54 10.50 -1.22
N SER A 215 -11.98 9.78 -2.27
CA SER A 215 -12.91 8.65 -2.11
C SER A 215 -12.39 7.57 -1.16
N TRP A 216 -11.07 7.50 -1.00
CA TRP A 216 -10.39 6.63 -0.03
C TRP A 216 -10.71 6.91 1.44
N ILE A 217 -11.27 8.07 1.79
CA ILE A 217 -11.76 8.32 3.16
C ILE A 217 -12.87 7.31 3.53
N GLY A 218 -13.60 6.79 2.54
CA GLY A 218 -14.62 5.75 2.71
C GLY A 218 -14.08 4.34 3.01
N GLY A 219 -12.77 4.13 2.98
CA GLY A 219 -12.14 2.83 3.22
C GLY A 219 -11.84 2.04 1.93
N TRP A 220 -11.38 0.79 2.08
CA TRP A 220 -10.86 -0.06 1.00
C TRP A 220 -11.93 -0.58 0.01
N ALA A 221 -13.22 -0.46 0.34
CA ALA A 221 -14.30 -1.10 -0.42
C ALA A 221 -14.26 -0.80 -1.93
N PRO A 222 -14.10 0.45 -2.41
CA PRO A 222 -14.06 0.70 -3.85
C PRO A 222 -12.88 0.03 -4.56
N VAL A 223 -11.73 -0.12 -3.88
CA VAL A 223 -10.59 -0.87 -4.44
C VAL A 223 -10.90 -2.35 -4.46
N ALA A 224 -11.45 -2.88 -3.37
CA ALA A 224 -11.85 -4.28 -3.24
C ALA A 224 -12.82 -4.69 -4.35
N ASP A 225 -13.86 -3.88 -4.61
CA ASP A 225 -14.85 -4.14 -5.65
C ASP A 225 -14.16 -4.18 -7.02
N VAL A 226 -13.27 -3.23 -7.29
CA VAL A 226 -12.50 -3.19 -8.55
C VAL A 226 -11.52 -4.36 -8.69
N ILE A 227 -10.93 -4.91 -7.62
CA ILE A 227 -9.87 -5.95 -7.76
C ILE A 227 -10.35 -7.38 -7.49
N ASN A 228 -11.48 -7.53 -6.81
CA ASN A 228 -12.02 -8.83 -6.38
C ASN A 228 -13.24 -9.30 -7.20
N GLU A 229 -13.96 -8.41 -7.90
CA GLU A 229 -15.11 -8.82 -8.72
C GLU A 229 -14.65 -9.53 -10.01
N ARG A 230 -15.21 -10.72 -10.27
CA ARG A 230 -15.03 -11.51 -11.50
C ARG A 230 -16.22 -11.32 -12.44
#